data_AF-A0A7X3TDP1-F1
#
_entry.id   AF-A0A7X3TDP1-F1
#
_cell.length_a   1.000
_cell.length_b   1.000
_cell.length_c   1.000
_cell.angle_alpha   90.00
_cell.angle_beta   90.00
_cell.angle_gamma   90.00
#
_symmetry.space_group_name_H-M   'P 1'
#
loop_
_entity.id
_entity.type
_entity.pdbx_description
1 polymer ?
#
loop_
_entity_poly.entity_id
_entity_poly.type
_entity_poly.pdbx_seq_one_letter_code
_entity_poly.pdbx_strand_id
1 'polypeptide(L)'
;MEAKQRLALGREAATGAQGAQGVLEGSSVSIARASRGPQATRRFLNCKNNSHEFSPGGHNQLESQTIDTVGNFYEFFAGAGMARAGLGDRWRCLFANDFDKKKAKIYAHNWGPDNLLCCDVRDVTTSHLTGAAALVWASFPCQDLSLAGGGAGLKGERSGTFWPFWNLMKALADESRAPAVISLENVCGTLSSHSGKDFKAICKALRDGGYRFGALVIDAVHFVPQSRPRLLIVAVRNDVPVPSALCAQEPTGMFHPRSLRNAFGKLPGNLKESWIWWHLPEPPSRSVSLSKFIEENPHDAPWHTEAETTRLMNMMSGVNLEKVRSAMGERRAIGTAYKRTRRDEFGRKVQRAEVRFDDIAGCLRTPAGGSSRQLILFVEGRKVRSRLISSRETARLMGLPDNYILPENYNEAYHLTGDGVVVPVVRFLAEALIEPVVLHAVERSGK
;
A
#
# COMPACT_ATOMS: atom_id res chain seq x y z
N MET A 1 -49.24 8.15 -26.99
CA MET A 1 -49.73 8.73 -28.25
C MET A 1 -48.60 9.52 -28.87
N GLU A 2 -48.42 9.36 -30.18
CA GLU A 2 -47.50 10.09 -31.09
C GLU A 2 -46.00 9.93 -30.83
N ALA A 3 -45.13 9.67 -31.81
CA ALA A 3 -45.20 9.30 -33.23
C ALA A 3 -43.76 8.81 -33.57
N LYS A 4 -43.53 7.60 -34.10
CA LYS A 4 -43.58 7.16 -35.51
C LYS A 4 -42.78 7.99 -36.52
N GLN A 5 -41.96 7.25 -37.29
CA GLN A 5 -41.50 7.48 -38.69
C GLN A 5 -40.36 8.49 -38.88
N ARG A 6 -39.32 8.29 -39.71
CA ARG A 6 -38.88 7.36 -40.78
C ARG A 6 -37.33 7.57 -40.85
N LEU A 7 -36.45 6.73 -41.38
CA LEU A 7 -36.42 6.09 -42.71
C LEU A 7 -35.25 5.06 -42.71
N ALA A 8 -35.52 3.88 -43.25
CA ALA A 8 -34.55 2.85 -43.60
C ALA A 8 -34.14 2.97 -45.08
N LEU A 9 -32.99 2.38 -45.45
CA LEU A 9 -32.64 1.70 -46.72
C LEU A 9 -31.09 1.60 -46.78
N GLY A 10 -30.44 0.45 -46.95
CA GLY A 10 -30.93 -0.90 -47.17
C GLY A 10 -29.81 -1.97 -47.13
N ARG A 11 -30.26 -3.20 -46.84
CA ARG A 11 -29.88 -4.52 -47.39
C ARG A 11 -28.43 -5.06 -47.31
N GLU A 12 -28.26 -6.00 -46.37
CA GLU A 12 -27.84 -7.42 -46.57
C GLU A 12 -28.01 -7.98 -48.00
N ALA A 13 -27.30 -8.98 -48.51
CA ALA A 13 -26.29 -9.94 -48.08
C ALA A 13 -25.82 -10.68 -49.34
N ALA A 14 -24.67 -11.38 -49.30
CA ALA A 14 -24.48 -12.73 -49.88
C ALA A 14 -22.99 -13.15 -49.88
N THR A 15 -22.68 -14.10 -48.99
CA THR A 15 -22.03 -15.40 -49.27
C THR A 15 -21.05 -15.55 -50.45
N GLY A 16 -19.88 -16.12 -50.16
CA GLY A 16 -19.37 -17.24 -50.95
C GLY A 16 -17.87 -17.31 -51.22
N ALA A 17 -17.27 -18.38 -50.73
CA ALA A 17 -16.26 -19.22 -51.39
C ALA A 17 -14.75 -18.93 -51.24
N GLN A 18 -14.08 -20.00 -50.77
CA GLN A 18 -12.77 -20.54 -51.19
C GLN A 18 -11.52 -19.72 -50.79
N GLY A 19 -10.55 -20.26 -50.05
CA GLY A 19 -9.98 -21.60 -50.17
C GLY A 19 -8.86 -21.56 -51.22
N ALA A 20 -7.67 -21.08 -50.83
CA ALA A 20 -6.47 -21.21 -51.65
C ALA A 20 -5.23 -21.37 -50.76
N GLN A 21 -4.59 -22.51 -50.98
CA GLN A 21 -3.29 -22.92 -50.45
C GLN A 21 -2.19 -21.92 -50.87
N GLY A 22 -1.30 -21.61 -49.93
CA GLY A 22 -0.04 -20.91 -50.17
C GLY A 22 1.08 -21.66 -49.49
N VAL A 23 1.81 -22.42 -50.29
CA VAL A 23 3.00 -23.21 -49.97
C VAL A 23 4.14 -22.28 -49.54
N LEU A 24 4.80 -22.57 -48.42
CA LEU A 24 6.19 -22.18 -48.17
C LEU A 24 6.93 -23.39 -47.60
N GLU A 25 7.75 -24.00 -48.45
CA GLU A 25 8.71 -25.04 -48.11
C GLU A 25 9.89 -24.47 -47.30
N GLY A 26 10.38 -25.31 -46.39
CA GLY A 26 11.79 -25.66 -46.37
C GLY A 26 12.75 -24.75 -45.61
N SER A 27 12.93 -25.02 -44.31
CA SER A 27 14.27 -25.06 -43.69
C SER A 27 14.20 -25.97 -42.46
N SER A 28 14.72 -27.18 -42.64
CA SER A 28 14.90 -28.23 -41.64
C SER A 28 16.18 -28.00 -40.82
N VAL A 29 16.41 -28.89 -39.83
CA VAL A 29 17.60 -29.09 -38.98
C VAL A 29 17.53 -28.32 -37.63
N SER A 30 17.59 -28.92 -36.44
CA SER A 30 17.69 -30.31 -36.00
C SER A 30 17.34 -30.41 -34.50
N ILE A 31 16.74 -31.52 -34.09
CA ILE A 31 16.53 -31.90 -32.69
C ILE A 31 17.83 -32.56 -32.20
N ALA A 32 18.43 -32.02 -31.14
CA ALA A 32 19.49 -32.68 -30.38
C ALA A 32 19.08 -32.79 -28.90
N ARG A 33 18.83 -34.03 -28.46
CA ARG A 33 18.84 -34.45 -27.06
C ARG A 33 20.29 -34.72 -26.64
N ALA A 34 20.76 -34.08 -25.56
CA ALA A 34 21.88 -34.49 -24.71
C ALA A 34 21.90 -33.56 -23.47
N SER A 35 21.43 -34.02 -22.31
CA SER A 35 22.20 -34.67 -21.23
C SER A 35 22.99 -33.73 -20.30
N ARG A 36 22.60 -33.77 -19.02
CA ARG A 36 23.37 -33.53 -17.77
C ARG A 36 24.07 -32.17 -17.58
N GLY A 37 23.73 -31.52 -16.46
CA GLY A 37 24.24 -30.19 -16.07
C GLY A 37 25.71 -30.14 -15.62
N PRO A 38 26.13 -28.98 -15.12
CA PRO A 38 26.75 -28.98 -13.81
C PRO A 38 26.24 -27.87 -12.87
N GLN A 39 26.33 -28.18 -11.59
CA GLN A 39 26.07 -27.32 -10.43
C GLN A 39 26.83 -25.99 -10.52
N ALA A 40 26.11 -24.87 -10.39
CA ALA A 40 26.72 -23.56 -10.17
C ALA A 40 26.85 -23.31 -8.66
N THR A 41 28.04 -23.58 -8.13
CA THR A 41 28.51 -23.17 -6.81
C THR A 41 28.47 -21.64 -6.67
N ARG A 42 27.76 -21.14 -5.65
CA ARG A 42 27.79 -19.74 -5.21
C ARG A 42 29.22 -19.33 -4.83
N ARG A 43 29.83 -18.41 -5.59
CA ARG A 43 31.01 -17.64 -5.16
C ARG A 43 30.54 -16.41 -4.40
N PHE A 44 30.65 -16.44 -3.08
CA PHE A 44 30.71 -15.22 -2.27
C PHE A 44 32.11 -14.62 -2.41
N LEU A 45 32.24 -13.48 -3.08
CA LEU A 45 33.43 -12.64 -2.94
C LEU A 45 33.29 -11.85 -1.64
N ASN A 46 34.04 -12.25 -0.63
CA ASN A 46 34.17 -11.51 0.62
C ASN A 46 35.54 -10.81 0.59
N CYS A 47 35.53 -9.48 0.47
CA CYS A 47 36.75 -8.68 0.52
C CYS A 47 37.02 -8.33 1.99
N LYS A 48 38.04 -8.96 2.59
CA LYS A 48 38.63 -8.54 3.86
C LYS A 48 39.89 -7.74 3.58
N ASN A 49 40.09 -6.63 4.30
CA ASN A 49 41.41 -6.19 4.71
C ASN A 49 41.41 -5.78 6.19
N ASN A 50 42.43 -6.30 6.87
CA ASN A 50 42.83 -6.34 8.29
C ASN A 50 42.77 -5.00 9.05
N SER A 51 42.69 -4.96 10.39
CA SER A 51 43.60 -5.53 11.41
C SER A 51 42.97 -5.25 12.81
N HIS A 52 43.11 -6.01 13.90
CA HIS A 52 44.27 -6.62 14.55
C HIS A 52 43.84 -7.76 15.53
N GLU A 53 44.77 -8.71 15.68
CA GLU A 53 45.07 -9.59 16.82
C GLU A 53 44.19 -10.80 17.21
N PHE A 54 44.90 -11.93 17.34
CA PHE A 54 44.46 -13.30 17.58
C PHE A 54 44.55 -13.64 19.08
N SER A 55 43.61 -14.45 19.56
CA SER A 55 43.87 -15.50 20.57
C SER A 55 42.95 -16.69 20.28
N PRO A 56 43.44 -17.94 20.22
CA PRO A 56 42.66 -19.08 19.77
C PRO A 56 42.08 -19.86 20.95
N GLY A 57 40.77 -20.11 20.94
CA GLY A 57 40.16 -21.06 21.88
C GLY A 57 38.67 -20.81 22.09
N GLY A 58 37.83 -21.49 21.32
CA GLY A 58 36.38 -21.48 21.53
C GLY A 58 35.64 -21.97 20.29
N HIS A 59 35.26 -23.24 20.30
CA HIS A 59 34.28 -23.78 19.37
C HIS A 59 32.94 -23.06 19.59
N ASN A 60 32.66 -22.00 18.83
CA ASN A 60 31.30 -21.47 18.76
C ASN A 60 30.57 -22.13 17.59
N GLN A 61 29.69 -23.07 17.96
CA GLN A 61 28.58 -23.49 17.11
C GLN A 61 27.79 -22.23 16.75
N LEU A 62 27.66 -21.95 15.45
CA LEU A 62 26.70 -20.99 14.94
C LEU A 62 25.29 -21.57 15.17
N GLU A 63 24.72 -21.29 16.33
CA GLU A 63 23.30 -21.49 16.57
C GLU A 63 22.52 -20.61 15.58
N SER A 64 21.90 -21.27 14.60
CA SER A 64 20.81 -20.70 13.82
C SER A 64 19.68 -20.35 14.79
N GLN A 65 19.57 -19.09 15.21
CA GLN A 65 18.40 -18.62 15.94
C GLN A 65 17.16 -18.88 15.08
N THR A 66 16.38 -19.91 15.42
CA THR A 66 15.05 -20.10 14.89
C THR A 66 14.22 -18.91 15.33
N ILE A 67 13.87 -18.03 14.39
CA ILE A 67 12.92 -16.94 14.65
C ILE A 67 11.58 -17.60 15.00
N ASP A 68 11.10 -17.39 16.22
CA ASP A 68 9.77 -17.84 16.64
C ASP A 68 8.70 -17.14 15.79
N THR A 69 8.17 -17.88 14.81
CA THR A 69 7.11 -17.41 13.92
C THR A 69 5.80 -17.23 14.69
N VAL A 70 5.15 -16.08 14.54
CA VAL A 70 3.82 -15.79 15.10
C VAL A 70 2.73 -16.57 14.36
N GLY A 71 2.86 -16.68 13.04
CA GLY A 71 1.88 -17.41 12.25
C GLY A 71 2.02 -17.21 10.75
N ASN A 72 1.11 -17.86 10.04
CA ASN A 72 0.99 -17.79 8.60
C ASN A 72 0.02 -16.67 8.18
N PHE A 73 0.24 -16.06 7.03
CA PHE A 73 -0.69 -15.06 6.48
C PHE A 73 -0.92 -15.18 4.97
N TYR A 74 -2.06 -14.64 4.52
CA TYR A 74 -2.36 -14.35 3.12
C TYR A 74 -2.39 -12.83 2.88
N GLU A 75 -1.84 -12.38 1.75
CA GLU A 75 -1.77 -10.97 1.35
C GLU A 75 -2.60 -10.74 0.07
N PHE A 76 -3.69 -10.00 0.16
CA PHE A 76 -4.51 -9.65 -0.99
C PHE A 76 -4.28 -8.20 -1.39
N PHE A 77 -4.30 -7.95 -2.70
CA PHE A 77 -3.97 -6.64 -3.27
C PHE A 77 -2.57 -6.20 -2.80
N ALA A 78 -1.62 -7.14 -2.89
CA ALA A 78 -0.31 -7.04 -2.25
C ALA A 78 0.54 -5.88 -2.80
N GLY A 79 0.24 -5.40 -4.01
CA GLY A 79 1.09 -4.49 -4.75
C GLY A 79 2.50 -5.06 -4.84
N ALA A 80 3.43 -4.41 -4.15
CA ALA A 80 4.83 -4.83 -4.08
C ALA A 80 5.24 -5.41 -2.71
N GLY A 81 4.27 -5.73 -1.84
CA GLY A 81 4.49 -6.44 -0.58
C GLY A 81 4.90 -5.54 0.58
N MET A 82 4.35 -4.33 0.67
CA MET A 82 4.63 -3.45 1.80
C MET A 82 3.93 -3.90 3.09
N ALA A 83 2.80 -4.62 3.00
CA ALA A 83 2.21 -5.23 4.18
C ALA A 83 3.08 -6.40 4.65
N ARG A 84 3.55 -7.26 3.73
CA ARG A 84 4.57 -8.26 4.04
C ARG A 84 5.83 -7.68 4.67
N ALA A 85 6.36 -6.57 4.15
CA ALA A 85 7.52 -5.89 4.75
C ALA A 85 7.28 -5.46 6.20
N GLY A 86 6.08 -4.97 6.52
CA GLY A 86 5.75 -4.53 7.88
C GLY A 86 5.45 -5.68 8.84
N LEU A 87 4.89 -6.79 8.34
CA LEU A 87 4.71 -8.01 9.12
C LEU A 87 6.06 -8.67 9.46
N GLY A 88 7.07 -8.52 8.60
CA GLY A 88 8.44 -8.97 8.86
C GLY A 88 8.57 -10.50 9.02
N ASP A 89 9.75 -10.93 9.48
CA ASP A 89 10.15 -12.35 9.45
C ASP A 89 9.42 -13.25 10.45
N ARG A 90 8.69 -12.66 11.40
CA ARG A 90 7.82 -13.41 12.33
C ARG A 90 6.58 -13.98 11.63
N TRP A 91 6.26 -13.52 10.43
CA TRP A 91 5.10 -13.97 9.67
C TRP A 91 5.51 -14.69 8.39
N ARG A 92 4.97 -15.88 8.19
CA ARG A 92 5.18 -16.64 6.95
C ARG A 92 4.08 -16.34 5.95
N CYS A 93 4.45 -15.74 4.82
CA CYS A 93 3.51 -15.57 3.69
C CYS A 93 3.25 -16.94 3.05
N LEU A 94 1.98 -17.36 2.99
CA LEU A 94 1.57 -18.58 2.29
C LEU A 94 0.95 -18.29 0.92
N PHE A 95 0.40 -17.10 0.74
CA PHE A 95 -0.24 -16.67 -0.50
C PHE A 95 -0.22 -15.15 -0.58
N ALA A 96 0.00 -14.63 -1.78
CA ALA A 96 -0.10 -13.24 -2.15
C ALA A 96 -0.80 -13.11 -3.50
N ASN A 97 -1.65 -12.09 -3.66
CA ASN A 97 -2.33 -11.78 -4.92
C ASN A 97 -2.22 -10.30 -5.27
N ASP A 98 -1.92 -10.02 -6.54
CA ASP A 98 -2.11 -8.71 -7.15
C ASP A 98 -2.36 -8.86 -8.66
N PHE A 99 -3.17 -7.99 -9.25
CA PHE A 99 -3.49 -8.07 -10.68
C PHE A 99 -2.51 -7.28 -11.56
N ASP A 100 -1.76 -6.34 -10.98
CA ASP A 100 -0.83 -5.48 -11.70
C ASP A 100 0.50 -6.21 -11.94
N LYS A 101 0.72 -6.62 -13.19
CA LYS A 101 1.93 -7.33 -13.63
C LYS A 101 3.23 -6.60 -13.29
N LYS A 102 3.23 -5.26 -13.28
CA LYS A 102 4.44 -4.48 -12.97
C LYS A 102 4.74 -4.54 -11.48
N LYS A 103 3.72 -4.39 -10.63
CA LYS A 103 3.88 -4.54 -9.17
C LYS A 103 4.23 -5.98 -8.80
N ALA A 104 3.59 -6.96 -9.42
CA ALA A 104 3.87 -8.37 -9.25
C ALA A 104 5.34 -8.72 -9.56
N LYS A 105 5.91 -8.14 -10.63
CA LYS A 105 7.35 -8.29 -10.93
C LYS A 105 8.24 -7.77 -9.81
N ILE A 106 7.93 -6.59 -9.27
CA ILE A 106 8.70 -6.02 -8.15
C ILE A 106 8.51 -6.82 -6.86
N TYR A 107 7.29 -7.31 -6.60
CA TYR A 107 7.03 -8.24 -5.50
C TYR A 107 7.94 -9.46 -5.62
N ALA A 108 7.94 -10.14 -6.77
CA ALA A 108 8.74 -11.34 -7.00
C ALA A 108 10.24 -11.10 -6.84
N HIS A 109 10.76 -9.94 -7.26
CA HIS A 109 12.17 -9.59 -7.07
C HIS A 109 12.55 -9.45 -5.58
N ASN A 110 11.65 -8.92 -4.75
CA ASN A 110 11.95 -8.69 -3.33
C ASN A 110 11.62 -9.91 -2.45
N TRP A 111 10.65 -10.74 -2.84
CA TRP A 111 10.06 -11.75 -1.97
C TRP A 111 10.02 -13.17 -2.53
N GLY A 112 10.48 -13.35 -3.77
CA GLY A 112 10.31 -14.59 -4.54
C GLY A 112 8.92 -14.71 -5.20
N PRO A 113 8.80 -15.47 -6.29
CA PRO A 113 7.53 -15.64 -7.01
C PRO A 113 6.61 -16.70 -6.41
N ASP A 114 7.13 -17.60 -5.57
CA ASP A 114 6.47 -18.88 -5.23
C ASP A 114 5.09 -18.72 -4.58
N ASN A 115 4.92 -17.67 -3.77
CA ASN A 115 3.66 -17.41 -3.07
C ASN A 115 2.79 -16.38 -3.82
N LEU A 116 3.21 -15.85 -4.97
CA LEU A 116 2.52 -14.77 -5.66
C LEU A 116 1.70 -15.29 -6.84
N LEU A 117 0.39 -15.05 -6.80
CA LEU A 117 -0.52 -15.27 -7.92
C LEU A 117 -0.90 -13.93 -8.58
N CYS A 118 -0.38 -13.70 -9.78
CA CYS A 118 -0.63 -12.49 -10.55
C CYS A 118 -1.91 -12.59 -11.40
N CYS A 119 -3.08 -12.38 -10.81
CA CYS A 119 -4.38 -12.38 -11.50
C CYS A 119 -5.38 -11.42 -10.82
N ASP A 120 -6.54 -11.20 -11.45
CA ASP A 120 -7.66 -10.53 -10.78
C ASP A 120 -8.11 -11.40 -9.60
N VAL A 121 -8.41 -10.78 -8.45
CA VAL A 121 -8.90 -11.48 -7.26
C VAL A 121 -10.19 -12.27 -7.54
N ARG A 122 -10.96 -11.90 -8.58
CA ARG A 122 -12.13 -12.65 -9.06
C ARG A 122 -11.82 -14.05 -9.55
N ASP A 123 -10.60 -14.28 -10.02
CA ASP A 123 -10.14 -15.56 -10.55
C ASP A 123 -9.47 -16.42 -9.46
N VAL A 124 -9.32 -15.89 -8.24
CA VAL A 124 -8.72 -16.59 -7.12
C VAL A 124 -9.74 -17.51 -6.46
N THR A 125 -9.46 -18.80 -6.47
CA THR A 125 -10.21 -19.84 -5.75
C THR A 125 -9.47 -20.32 -4.50
N THR A 126 -10.19 -21.00 -3.60
CA THR A 126 -9.65 -21.57 -2.35
C THR A 126 -8.51 -22.58 -2.58
N SER A 127 -8.46 -23.24 -3.75
CA SER A 127 -7.40 -24.18 -4.11
C SER A 127 -6.04 -23.52 -4.34
N HIS A 128 -6.00 -22.22 -4.67
CA HIS A 128 -4.74 -21.47 -4.78
C HIS A 128 -4.13 -21.13 -3.42
N LEU A 129 -4.98 -21.07 -2.38
CA LEU A 129 -4.57 -20.72 -1.03
C LEU A 129 -4.16 -22.01 -0.31
N THR A 130 -2.85 -22.24 -0.18
CA THR A 130 -2.35 -23.43 0.52
C THR A 130 -2.31 -23.20 2.03
N GLY A 131 -2.46 -24.29 2.80
CA GLY A 131 -2.42 -24.26 4.26
C GLY A 131 -3.58 -23.50 4.91
N ALA A 132 -3.33 -23.02 6.13
CA ALA A 132 -4.22 -22.17 6.91
C ALA A 132 -3.44 -20.94 7.40
N ALA A 133 -4.03 -19.77 7.21
CA ALA A 133 -3.49 -18.49 7.64
C ALA A 133 -4.16 -18.02 8.93
N ALA A 134 -3.36 -17.59 9.91
CA ALA A 134 -3.88 -16.90 11.09
C ALA A 134 -4.35 -15.48 10.75
N LEU A 135 -3.69 -14.85 9.77
CA LEU A 135 -3.97 -13.49 9.32
C LEU A 135 -4.30 -13.45 7.82
N VAL A 136 -5.32 -12.69 7.46
CA VAL A 136 -5.47 -12.17 6.10
C VAL A 136 -5.27 -10.67 6.14
N TRP A 137 -4.35 -10.15 5.32
CA TRP A 137 -4.20 -8.71 5.09
C TRP A 137 -4.72 -8.37 3.70
N ALA A 138 -5.65 -7.42 3.58
CA ALA A 138 -6.19 -7.00 2.29
C ALA A 138 -6.18 -5.47 2.15
N SER A 139 -5.39 -4.95 1.19
CA SER A 139 -5.28 -3.51 0.90
C SER A 139 -6.10 -3.15 -0.34
N PHE A 140 -7.42 -3.36 -0.28
CA PHE A 140 -8.26 -3.36 -1.46
C PHE A 140 -8.41 -1.97 -2.10
N PRO A 141 -8.55 -1.88 -3.43
CA PRO A 141 -8.52 -0.61 -4.16
C PRO A 141 -9.61 0.38 -3.72
N CYS A 142 -9.23 1.63 -3.56
CA CYS A 142 -10.09 2.69 -3.03
C CYS A 142 -10.59 3.70 -4.06
N GLN A 143 -10.30 3.51 -5.36
CA GLN A 143 -10.50 4.55 -6.37
C GLN A 143 -11.94 5.07 -6.35
N ASP A 144 -12.94 4.17 -6.34
CA ASP A 144 -14.35 4.55 -6.34
C ASP A 144 -14.87 5.05 -4.97
N LEU A 145 -14.11 4.82 -3.88
CA LEU A 145 -14.44 5.21 -2.50
C LEU A 145 -13.87 6.58 -2.11
N SER A 146 -13.00 7.14 -2.96
CA SER A 146 -12.32 8.41 -2.71
C SER A 146 -13.02 9.57 -3.42
N LEU A 147 -12.89 10.79 -2.87
CA LEU A 147 -13.31 12.04 -3.54
C LEU A 147 -12.69 12.20 -4.95
N ALA A 148 -11.58 11.53 -5.23
CA ALA A 148 -10.84 11.63 -6.48
C ALA A 148 -11.34 10.68 -7.58
N GLY A 149 -12.14 9.64 -7.25
CA GLY A 149 -12.59 8.63 -8.23
C GLY A 149 -14.10 8.56 -8.42
N GLY A 150 -14.77 9.71 -8.43
CA GLY A 150 -16.17 9.82 -8.89
C GLY A 150 -17.24 9.29 -7.95
N GLY A 151 -16.86 8.62 -6.85
CA GLY A 151 -17.78 8.25 -5.78
C GLY A 151 -18.71 7.07 -6.10
N ALA A 152 -18.32 6.15 -7.00
CA ALA A 152 -19.10 4.94 -7.30
C ALA A 152 -19.08 3.88 -6.19
N GLY A 153 -18.26 4.07 -5.14
CA GLY A 153 -18.14 3.24 -3.93
C GLY A 153 -18.03 1.75 -4.21
N LEU A 154 -18.50 0.88 -3.31
CA LEU A 154 -18.36 -0.59 -3.46
C LEU A 154 -19.15 -1.19 -4.62
N LYS A 155 -19.92 -0.38 -5.36
CA LYS A 155 -20.55 -0.77 -6.62
C LYS A 155 -19.67 -0.49 -7.84
N GLY A 156 -18.58 0.25 -7.66
CA GLY A 156 -17.61 0.53 -8.71
C GLY A 156 -16.77 -0.69 -9.06
N GLU A 157 -16.25 -0.70 -10.29
CA GLU A 157 -15.49 -1.82 -10.86
C GLU A 157 -14.25 -2.18 -10.04
N ARG A 158 -13.56 -1.16 -9.47
CA ARG A 158 -12.29 -1.33 -8.78
C ARG A 158 -12.49 -1.61 -7.29
N SER A 159 -13.28 -0.82 -6.58
CA SER A 159 -13.49 -1.05 -5.14
C SER A 159 -14.54 -2.14 -4.85
N GLY A 160 -15.35 -2.51 -5.84
CA GLY A 160 -16.22 -3.69 -5.79
C GLY A 160 -15.45 -5.02 -5.71
N THR A 161 -14.13 -5.01 -5.93
CA THR A 161 -13.24 -6.18 -5.70
C THR A 161 -13.23 -6.65 -4.24
N PHE A 162 -13.72 -5.85 -3.30
CA PHE A 162 -14.04 -6.30 -1.94
C PHE A 162 -14.98 -7.52 -1.94
N TRP A 163 -15.99 -7.57 -2.82
CA TRP A 163 -16.98 -8.65 -2.80
C TRP A 163 -16.43 -10.01 -3.30
N PRO A 164 -15.69 -10.08 -4.43
CA PRO A 164 -14.97 -11.30 -4.80
C PRO A 164 -14.00 -11.77 -3.71
N PHE A 165 -13.21 -10.86 -3.13
CA PHE A 165 -12.35 -11.18 -1.99
C PHE A 165 -13.16 -11.76 -0.81
N TRP A 166 -14.28 -11.13 -0.46
CA TRP A 166 -15.11 -11.57 0.65
C TRP A 166 -15.80 -12.92 0.37
N ASN A 167 -16.18 -13.18 -0.88
CA ASN A 167 -16.70 -14.49 -1.29
C ASN A 167 -15.66 -15.59 -1.11
N LEU A 168 -14.39 -15.30 -1.41
CA LEU A 168 -13.29 -16.23 -1.13
C LEU A 168 -13.12 -16.47 0.37
N MET A 169 -13.24 -15.44 1.22
CA MET A 169 -13.18 -15.60 2.68
C MET A 169 -14.31 -16.49 3.22
N LYS A 170 -15.53 -16.35 2.69
CA LYS A 170 -16.65 -17.25 3.03
C LYS A 170 -16.39 -18.68 2.57
N ALA A 171 -15.88 -18.87 1.36
CA ALA A 171 -15.55 -20.21 0.85
C ALA A 171 -14.46 -20.89 1.71
N LEU A 172 -13.45 -20.14 2.17
CA LEU A 172 -12.48 -20.65 3.14
C LEU A 172 -13.17 -21.03 4.47
N ALA A 173 -14.14 -20.25 4.94
CA ALA A 173 -14.89 -20.57 6.15
C ALA A 173 -15.70 -21.86 6.00
N ASP A 174 -16.36 -22.07 4.85
CA ASP A 174 -17.08 -23.30 4.54
C ASP A 174 -16.15 -24.52 4.53
N GLU A 175 -14.88 -24.33 4.18
CA GLU A 175 -13.81 -25.35 4.24
C GLU A 175 -13.11 -25.45 5.61
N SER A 176 -13.62 -24.79 6.66
CA SER A 176 -12.98 -24.73 7.99
C SER A 176 -11.57 -24.11 8.00
N ARG A 177 -11.29 -23.24 7.04
CA ARG A 177 -10.02 -22.49 6.86
C ARG A 177 -10.18 -20.98 7.04
N ALA A 178 -11.25 -20.54 7.70
CA ALA A 178 -11.45 -19.12 8.02
C ALA A 178 -10.25 -18.57 8.83
N PRO A 179 -9.67 -17.42 8.45
CA PRO A 179 -8.59 -16.83 9.22
C PRO A 179 -9.05 -16.38 10.62
N ALA A 180 -8.14 -16.40 11.59
CA ALA A 180 -8.43 -15.90 12.93
C ALA A 180 -8.62 -14.38 12.94
N VAL A 181 -7.80 -13.67 12.14
CA VAL A 181 -7.79 -12.21 12.02
C VAL A 181 -7.83 -11.79 10.56
N ILE A 182 -8.65 -10.79 10.24
CA ILE A 182 -8.66 -10.10 8.95
C ILE A 182 -8.34 -8.62 9.18
N SER A 183 -7.30 -8.11 8.52
CA SER A 183 -6.96 -6.70 8.49
C SER A 183 -7.29 -6.12 7.10
N LEU A 184 -8.19 -5.16 7.06
CA LEU A 184 -8.55 -4.42 5.85
C LEU A 184 -7.94 -3.02 5.91
N GLU A 185 -7.09 -2.68 4.94
CA GLU A 185 -6.52 -1.35 4.77
C GLU A 185 -7.30 -0.57 3.71
N ASN A 186 -7.59 0.70 3.99
CA ASN A 186 -8.20 1.61 3.03
C ASN A 186 -7.95 3.10 3.36
N VAL A 187 -8.43 4.00 2.51
CA VAL A 187 -8.42 5.45 2.76
C VAL A 187 -9.51 5.88 3.75
N CYS A 188 -9.28 6.98 4.44
CA CYS A 188 -10.26 7.56 5.38
C CYS A 188 -11.59 7.95 4.70
N GLY A 189 -11.58 8.19 3.38
CA GLY A 189 -12.78 8.50 2.60
C GLY A 189 -13.87 7.43 2.69
N THR A 190 -13.48 6.17 2.90
CA THR A 190 -14.39 5.02 3.06
C THR A 190 -15.42 5.22 4.18
N LEU A 191 -15.04 5.90 5.26
CA LEU A 191 -15.94 6.22 6.39
C LEU A 191 -17.13 7.09 5.98
N SER A 192 -16.95 7.93 4.94
CA SER A 192 -17.94 8.88 4.45
C SER A 192 -18.54 8.50 3.10
N SER A 193 -17.95 7.54 2.39
CA SER A 193 -18.34 7.15 1.03
C SER A 193 -19.82 6.74 0.99
N HIS A 194 -20.55 7.27 0.00
CA HIS A 194 -22.00 7.15 -0.11
C HIS A 194 -22.76 7.44 1.19
N SER A 195 -22.39 8.52 1.88
CA SER A 195 -22.97 8.88 3.18
C SER A 195 -22.75 7.80 4.27
N GLY A 196 -21.68 7.02 4.16
CA GLY A 196 -21.30 5.94 5.08
C GLY A 196 -21.87 4.55 4.72
N LYS A 197 -22.55 4.41 3.58
CA LYS A 197 -23.13 3.12 3.16
C LYS A 197 -22.08 2.06 2.89
N ASP A 198 -20.94 2.44 2.30
CA ASP A 198 -19.86 1.50 1.98
C ASP A 198 -19.20 0.95 3.24
N PHE A 199 -18.87 1.82 4.20
CA PHE A 199 -18.35 1.40 5.50
C PHE A 199 -19.33 0.47 6.24
N LYS A 200 -20.62 0.81 6.24
CA LYS A 200 -21.68 -0.06 6.80
C LYS A 200 -21.74 -1.42 6.10
N ALA A 201 -21.58 -1.47 4.78
CA ALA A 201 -21.60 -2.73 4.03
C ALA A 201 -20.41 -3.64 4.39
N ILE A 202 -19.21 -3.07 4.56
CA ILE A 202 -18.03 -3.81 5.03
C ILE A 202 -18.28 -4.36 6.44
N CYS A 203 -18.76 -3.52 7.36
CA CYS A 203 -19.09 -3.94 8.74
C CYS A 203 -20.14 -5.06 8.76
N LYS A 204 -21.16 -4.96 7.92
CA LYS A 204 -22.19 -6.01 7.78
C LYS A 204 -21.59 -7.31 7.25
N ALA A 205 -20.76 -7.24 6.21
CA ALA A 205 -20.09 -8.40 5.65
C ALA A 205 -19.27 -9.13 6.72
N LEU A 206 -18.42 -8.42 7.46
CA LEU A 206 -17.59 -8.97 8.54
C LEU A 206 -18.42 -9.67 9.62
N ARG A 207 -19.46 -8.99 10.14
CA ARG A 207 -20.38 -9.59 11.12
C ARG A 207 -21.00 -10.88 10.61
N ASP A 208 -21.59 -10.82 9.40
CA ASP A 208 -22.32 -11.95 8.84
C ASP A 208 -21.39 -13.13 8.51
N GLY A 209 -20.11 -12.89 8.28
CA GLY A 209 -19.08 -13.94 8.17
C GLY A 209 -18.53 -14.43 9.51
N GLY A 210 -19.12 -14.05 10.65
CA GLY A 210 -18.74 -14.56 11.95
C GLY A 210 -17.55 -13.84 12.60
N TYR A 211 -17.40 -12.54 12.37
CA TYR A 211 -16.34 -11.72 12.98
C TYR A 211 -16.91 -10.61 13.87
N ARG A 212 -16.20 -10.34 14.97
CA ARG A 212 -16.22 -9.06 15.68
C ARG A 212 -15.18 -8.14 15.06
N PHE A 213 -15.37 -6.83 15.10
CA PHE A 213 -14.48 -5.92 14.38
C PHE A 213 -14.42 -4.54 15.01
N GLY A 214 -13.32 -3.84 14.78
CA GLY A 214 -13.15 -2.43 15.10
C GLY A 214 -12.32 -1.75 14.02
N ALA A 215 -12.26 -0.43 14.06
CA ALA A 215 -11.45 0.32 13.13
C ALA A 215 -10.57 1.36 13.83
N LEU A 216 -9.46 1.69 13.18
CA LEU A 216 -8.47 2.67 13.62
C LEU A 216 -8.15 3.59 12.44
N VAL A 217 -7.88 4.86 12.71
CA VAL A 217 -7.26 5.76 11.75
C VAL A 217 -5.85 6.09 12.23
N ILE A 218 -4.85 5.59 11.51
CA ILE A 218 -3.44 5.76 11.86
C ILE A 218 -2.78 6.63 10.79
N ASP A 219 -2.18 7.75 11.20
CA ASP A 219 -1.37 8.59 10.32
C ASP A 219 0.10 8.16 10.39
N ALA A 220 0.69 7.91 9.22
CA ALA A 220 2.11 7.58 9.08
C ALA A 220 3.06 8.65 9.66
N VAL A 221 2.58 9.89 9.88
CA VAL A 221 3.39 11.01 10.39
C VAL A 221 4.09 10.71 11.73
N HIS A 222 3.53 9.77 12.51
CA HIS A 222 4.10 9.32 13.78
C HIS A 222 5.35 8.45 13.61
N PHE A 223 5.55 7.84 12.44
CA PHE A 223 6.62 6.88 12.18
C PHE A 223 7.61 7.36 11.11
N VAL A 224 7.12 8.10 10.12
CA VAL A 224 7.88 8.63 8.98
C VAL A 224 7.52 10.10 8.78
N PRO A 225 8.38 10.91 8.14
CA PRO A 225 8.12 12.32 7.86
C PRO A 225 7.15 12.51 6.69
N GLN A 226 5.98 11.85 6.76
CA GLN A 226 4.92 11.92 5.77
C GLN A 226 3.56 11.82 6.46
N SER A 227 2.64 12.76 6.16
CA SER A 227 1.24 12.56 6.55
C SER A 227 0.52 11.68 5.53
N ARG A 228 0.04 10.52 5.99
CA ARG A 228 -0.72 9.52 5.23
C ARG A 228 -1.67 8.79 6.18
N PRO A 229 -2.80 9.42 6.55
CA PRO A 229 -3.82 8.75 7.36
C PRO A 229 -4.48 7.62 6.58
N ARG A 230 -4.54 6.44 7.20
CA ARG A 230 -5.19 5.24 6.69
C ARG A 230 -6.23 4.71 7.66
N LEU A 231 -7.31 4.18 7.10
CA LEU A 231 -8.34 3.43 7.82
C LEU A 231 -7.92 1.97 7.84
N LEU A 232 -7.79 1.42 9.05
CA LEU A 232 -7.48 0.02 9.29
C LEU A 232 -8.68 -0.60 10.00
N ILE A 233 -9.36 -1.55 9.36
CA ILE A 233 -10.44 -2.31 9.98
C ILE A 233 -9.88 -3.67 10.35
N VAL A 234 -9.81 -3.95 11.64
CA VAL A 234 -9.32 -5.24 12.16
C VAL A 234 -10.51 -6.02 12.68
N ALA A 235 -10.72 -7.20 12.08
CA ALA A 235 -11.76 -8.14 12.40
C ALA A 235 -11.17 -9.41 12.99
N VAL A 236 -11.80 -9.95 14.03
CA VAL A 236 -11.39 -11.14 14.75
C VAL A 236 -12.56 -12.11 14.77
N ARG A 237 -12.32 -13.38 14.41
CA ARG A 237 -13.36 -14.41 14.34
C ARG A 237 -14.03 -14.58 15.71
N ASN A 238 -15.32 -14.86 15.74
CA ASN A 238 -16.13 -14.82 16.98
C ASN A 238 -15.61 -15.75 18.10
N ASP A 239 -15.07 -16.90 17.72
CA ASP A 239 -14.49 -17.91 18.61
C ASP A 239 -13.05 -17.59 19.07
N VAL A 240 -12.39 -16.62 18.44
CA VAL A 240 -11.03 -16.23 18.79
C VAL A 240 -11.06 -15.29 20.02
N PRO A 241 -10.43 -15.67 21.14
CA PRO A 241 -10.38 -14.83 22.32
C PRO A 241 -9.51 -13.60 22.06
N VAL A 242 -9.94 -12.46 22.57
CA VAL A 242 -9.22 -11.18 22.47
C VAL A 242 -8.77 -10.76 23.87
N PRO A 243 -7.49 -10.42 24.08
CA PRO A 243 -7.02 -9.88 25.35
C PRO A 243 -7.83 -8.63 25.76
N SER A 244 -8.35 -8.60 26.99
CA SER A 244 -9.16 -7.49 27.47
C SER A 244 -8.42 -6.14 27.46
N ALA A 245 -7.09 -6.16 27.63
CA ALA A 245 -6.24 -4.98 27.56
C ALA A 245 -6.26 -4.28 26.19
N LEU A 246 -6.65 -4.97 25.11
CA LEU A 246 -6.77 -4.42 23.77
C LEU A 246 -8.17 -3.87 23.46
N CYS A 247 -9.09 -3.93 24.43
CA CYS A 247 -10.47 -3.53 24.27
C CYS A 247 -10.81 -2.38 25.23
N ALA A 248 -11.46 -1.34 24.70
CA ALA A 248 -12.07 -0.29 25.48
C ALA A 248 -13.60 -0.36 25.41
N GLN A 249 -14.28 0.27 26.36
CA GLN A 249 -15.74 0.45 26.31
C GLN A 249 -16.16 1.57 25.35
N GLU A 250 -15.27 2.53 25.12
CA GLU A 250 -15.51 3.74 24.34
C GLU A 250 -14.29 4.07 23.46
N PRO A 251 -14.42 4.95 22.44
CA PRO A 251 -13.28 5.36 21.63
C PRO A 251 -12.21 6.04 22.49
N THR A 252 -11.07 5.39 22.63
CA THR A 252 -9.91 5.90 23.40
C THR A 252 -8.76 6.32 22.48
N GLY A 253 -7.90 7.22 22.97
CA GLY A 253 -6.66 7.59 22.29
C GLY A 253 -6.83 8.33 20.95
N MET A 254 -5.72 8.47 20.24
CA MET A 254 -5.61 9.29 19.04
C MET A 254 -6.15 8.63 17.76
N PHE A 255 -6.29 7.29 17.76
CA PHE A 255 -6.65 6.52 16.56
C PHE A 255 -8.15 6.46 16.28
N HIS A 256 -8.98 7.06 17.13
CA HIS A 256 -10.42 7.19 16.92
C HIS A 256 -10.80 8.65 16.65
N PRO A 257 -10.48 9.22 15.47
CA PRO A 257 -10.82 10.60 15.15
C PRO A 257 -12.34 10.78 15.04
N ARG A 258 -12.79 12.04 15.09
CA ARG A 258 -14.21 12.40 14.98
C ARG A 258 -14.91 11.78 13.76
N SER A 259 -14.21 11.68 12.62
CA SER A 259 -14.75 11.04 11.41
C SER A 259 -15.15 9.58 11.63
N LEU A 260 -14.30 8.82 12.34
CA LEU A 260 -14.59 7.42 12.66
C LEU A 260 -15.70 7.30 13.71
N ARG A 261 -15.68 8.13 14.77
CA ARG A 261 -16.76 8.16 15.77
C ARG A 261 -18.12 8.48 15.14
N ASN A 262 -18.15 9.43 14.21
CA ASN A 262 -19.35 9.76 13.44
C ASN A 262 -19.82 8.58 12.55
N ALA A 263 -18.89 7.87 11.92
CA ALA A 263 -19.22 6.69 11.12
C ALA A 263 -19.80 5.55 11.97
N PHE A 264 -19.18 5.28 13.13
CA PHE A 264 -19.71 4.34 14.13
C PHE A 264 -21.11 4.75 14.60
N GLY A 265 -21.34 6.04 14.91
CA GLY A 265 -22.64 6.55 15.35
C GLY A 265 -23.78 6.21 14.39
N LYS A 266 -23.49 6.17 13.08
CA LYS A 266 -24.43 5.83 12.00
C LYS A 266 -24.65 4.33 11.78
N LEU A 267 -23.88 3.46 12.45
CA LEU A 267 -24.10 2.02 12.36
C LEU A 267 -25.40 1.62 13.09
N PRO A 268 -26.17 0.65 12.55
CA PRO A 268 -27.31 0.07 13.25
C PRO A 268 -26.85 -0.73 14.49
N GLY A 269 -27.73 -0.89 15.48
CA GLY A 269 -27.40 -1.50 16.79
C GLY A 269 -26.76 -2.89 16.68
N ASN A 270 -27.28 -3.71 15.77
CA ASN A 270 -26.80 -5.05 15.50
C ASN A 270 -25.33 -5.08 14.99
N LEU A 271 -24.84 -4.02 14.34
CA LEU A 271 -23.42 -3.90 13.97
C LEU A 271 -22.57 -3.33 15.12
N LYS A 272 -23.17 -2.48 15.97
CA LYS A 272 -22.50 -1.95 17.18
C LYS A 272 -22.25 -3.04 18.22
N GLU A 273 -23.13 -4.04 18.32
CA GLU A 273 -22.94 -5.22 19.18
C GLU A 273 -21.71 -6.05 18.82
N SER A 274 -21.31 -6.08 17.55
CA SER A 274 -20.09 -6.77 17.08
C SER A 274 -18.87 -5.85 17.07
N TRP A 275 -19.00 -4.60 17.51
CA TRP A 275 -17.93 -3.62 17.48
C TRP A 275 -16.96 -3.79 18.64
N ILE A 276 -15.67 -3.65 18.37
CA ILE A 276 -14.60 -3.59 19.36
C ILE A 276 -13.95 -2.21 19.26
N TRP A 277 -13.88 -1.47 20.37
CA TRP A 277 -13.02 -0.30 20.46
C TRP A 277 -11.60 -0.74 20.77
N TRP A 278 -10.75 -0.81 19.75
CA TRP A 278 -9.36 -1.24 19.91
C TRP A 278 -8.56 -0.23 20.75
N HIS A 279 -7.98 -0.70 21.84
CA HIS A 279 -7.11 0.09 22.70
C HIS A 279 -5.66 -0.22 22.37
N LEU A 280 -4.95 0.75 21.80
CA LEU A 280 -3.54 0.63 21.42
C LEU A 280 -2.71 1.67 22.19
N PRO A 281 -1.44 1.38 22.50
CA PRO A 281 -0.52 2.36 23.04
C PRO A 281 -0.31 3.52 22.04
N GLU A 282 0.14 4.67 22.55
CA GLU A 282 0.61 5.74 21.66
C GLU A 282 1.89 5.29 20.93
N PRO A 283 2.05 5.65 19.65
CA PRO A 283 3.25 5.32 18.92
C PRO A 283 4.44 6.11 19.50
N PRO A 284 5.66 5.57 19.44
CA PRO A 284 6.84 6.30 19.90
C PRO A 284 7.01 7.60 19.10
N SER A 285 7.62 8.60 19.74
CA SER A 285 7.93 9.86 19.05
C SER A 285 8.86 9.63 17.87
N ARG A 286 8.52 10.21 16.71
CA ARG A 286 9.35 10.12 15.50
C ARG A 286 10.74 10.70 15.76
N SER A 287 11.77 9.86 15.62
CA SER A 287 13.18 10.25 15.84
C SER A 287 13.89 10.73 14.58
N VAL A 288 13.28 10.57 13.40
CA VAL A 288 13.92 10.84 12.10
C VAL A 288 13.27 12.04 11.40
N SER A 289 14.09 12.95 10.90
CA SER A 289 13.66 14.13 10.13
C SER A 289 13.52 13.82 8.64
N LEU A 290 12.70 14.61 7.93
CA LEU A 290 12.56 14.52 6.47
C LEU A 290 13.91 14.62 5.77
N SER A 291 14.77 15.53 6.22
CA SER A 291 16.10 15.77 5.65
C SER A 291 16.97 14.52 5.58
N LYS A 292 16.77 13.52 6.45
CA LYS A 292 17.52 12.25 6.41
C LYS A 292 17.12 11.35 5.26
N PHE A 293 15.93 11.54 4.69
CA PHE A 293 15.45 10.72 3.59
C PHE A 293 15.84 11.32 2.23
N ILE A 294 16.11 12.62 2.20
CA ILE A 294 16.36 13.42 1.00
C ILE A 294 17.84 13.34 0.58
N GLU A 295 18.05 13.02 -0.70
CA GLU A 295 19.33 12.87 -1.36
C GLU A 295 19.77 14.19 -2.01
N GLU A 296 21.07 14.49 -2.00
CA GLU A 296 21.56 15.69 -2.67
C GLU A 296 21.45 15.55 -4.19
N ASN A 297 21.89 14.40 -4.72
CA ASN A 297 21.99 14.15 -6.14
C ASN A 297 21.38 12.78 -6.47
N PRO A 298 20.04 12.66 -6.43
CA PRO A 298 19.38 11.42 -6.80
C PRO A 298 19.54 11.14 -8.30
N HIS A 299 19.63 9.86 -8.65
CA HIS A 299 19.84 9.41 -10.03
C HIS A 299 18.66 9.76 -10.97
N ASP A 300 17.42 9.68 -10.48
CA ASP A 300 16.20 9.72 -11.29
C ASP A 300 15.33 10.98 -11.06
N ALA A 301 15.85 11.96 -10.32
CA ALA A 301 15.17 13.22 -10.03
C ALA A 301 16.14 14.41 -10.21
N PRO A 302 16.48 14.77 -11.46
CA PRO A 302 17.42 15.85 -11.72
C PRO A 302 16.91 17.19 -11.19
N TRP A 303 17.87 18.06 -10.88
CA TRP A 303 17.59 19.43 -10.48
C TRP A 303 16.86 20.18 -11.58
N HIS A 304 15.82 20.93 -11.20
CA HIS A 304 15.23 21.91 -12.10
C HIS A 304 16.24 23.01 -12.40
N THR A 305 16.14 23.56 -13.61
CA THR A 305 16.81 24.80 -13.98
C THR A 305 16.34 25.96 -13.10
N GLU A 306 17.12 27.04 -13.08
CA GLU A 306 16.74 28.27 -12.37
C GLU A 306 15.42 28.84 -12.90
N ALA A 307 15.22 28.82 -14.23
CA ALA A 307 13.97 29.26 -14.85
C ALA A 307 12.76 28.42 -14.41
N GLU A 308 12.92 27.10 -14.30
CA GLU A 308 11.86 26.20 -13.81
C GLU A 308 11.55 26.41 -12.32
N THR A 309 12.58 26.60 -11.49
CA THR A 309 12.40 26.90 -10.07
C THR A 309 11.70 28.26 -9.88
N THR A 310 12.08 29.27 -10.65
CA THR A 310 11.41 30.58 -10.66
C THR A 310 9.96 30.47 -11.12
N ARG A 311 9.66 29.69 -12.16
CA ARG A 311 8.27 29.39 -12.58
C ARG A 311 7.46 28.72 -11.47
N LEU A 312 8.06 27.78 -10.73
CA LEU A 312 7.41 27.14 -9.59
C LEU A 312 7.10 28.16 -8.47
N MET A 313 8.05 29.04 -8.14
CA MET A 313 7.85 30.11 -7.15
C MET A 313 6.76 31.10 -7.59
N ASN A 314 6.70 31.45 -8.88
CA ASN A 314 5.66 32.34 -9.42
C ASN A 314 4.25 31.73 -9.38
N MET A 315 4.11 30.41 -9.19
CA MET A 315 2.82 29.76 -8.96
C MET A 315 2.36 29.85 -7.49
N MET A 316 3.20 30.29 -6.57
CA MET A 316 2.87 30.36 -5.14
C MET A 316 2.00 31.58 -4.83
N SER A 317 1.10 31.43 -3.85
CA SER A 317 0.44 32.59 -3.24
C SER A 317 1.41 33.37 -2.35
N GLY A 318 1.07 34.62 -2.00
CA GLY A 318 1.87 35.43 -1.07
C GLY A 318 2.20 34.70 0.24
N VAL A 319 1.23 33.97 0.81
CA VAL A 319 1.42 33.13 2.01
C VAL A 319 2.47 32.04 1.81
N ASN A 320 2.52 31.41 0.63
CA ASN A 320 3.50 30.36 0.35
C ASN A 320 4.89 30.95 0.04
N LEU A 321 4.96 32.10 -0.63
CA LEU A 321 6.22 32.83 -0.81
C LEU A 321 6.80 33.26 0.53
N GLU A 322 5.96 33.71 1.47
CA GLU A 322 6.42 34.11 2.80
C GLU A 322 7.02 32.95 3.59
N LYS A 323 6.48 31.73 3.44
CA LYS A 323 7.10 30.52 4.01
C LYS A 323 8.49 30.26 3.43
N VAL A 324 8.68 30.46 2.12
CA VAL A 324 10.00 30.31 1.49
C VAL A 324 10.96 31.38 2.02
N ARG A 325 10.52 32.63 2.13
CA ARG A 325 11.33 33.73 2.69
C ARG A 325 11.71 33.48 4.15
N SER A 326 10.77 32.98 4.96
CA SER A 326 11.02 32.61 6.35
C SER A 326 12.01 31.45 6.49
N ALA A 327 12.09 30.59 5.48
CA ALA A 327 13.08 29.50 5.42
C ALA A 327 14.45 29.96 4.90
N MET A 328 14.59 31.19 4.41
CA MET A 328 15.88 31.77 4.04
C MET A 328 16.64 32.15 5.31
N GLY A 329 17.88 31.70 5.42
CA GLY A 329 18.73 31.97 6.58
C GLY A 329 20.08 31.30 6.46
N GLU A 330 20.85 31.32 7.55
CA GLU A 330 22.20 30.73 7.60
C GLU A 330 22.17 29.19 7.50
N ARG A 331 21.11 28.57 8.02
CA ARG A 331 20.94 27.11 7.98
C ARG A 331 20.15 26.73 6.74
N ARG A 332 20.62 25.67 6.09
CA ARG A 332 19.90 24.99 5.01
C ARG A 332 18.53 24.51 5.49
N ALA A 333 17.49 24.83 4.73
CA ALA A 333 16.14 24.35 4.97
C ALA A 333 15.66 23.48 3.81
N ILE A 334 15.03 22.35 4.15
CA ILE A 334 14.39 21.44 3.20
C ILE A 334 12.89 21.55 3.35
N GLY A 335 12.22 21.96 2.28
CA GLY A 335 10.78 22.08 2.19
C GLY A 335 10.19 21.07 1.21
N THR A 336 8.89 20.83 1.34
CA THR A 336 8.13 20.03 0.38
C THR A 336 7.06 20.88 -0.27
N ALA A 337 6.72 20.56 -1.53
CA ALA A 337 5.69 21.28 -2.26
C ALA A 337 4.86 20.40 -3.19
N TYR A 338 3.62 20.80 -3.42
CA TYR A 338 2.75 20.23 -4.46
C TYR A 338 2.14 21.32 -5.32
N LYS A 339 1.88 20.98 -6.58
CA LYS A 339 1.05 21.83 -7.45
C LYS A 339 -0.40 21.43 -7.29
N ARG A 340 -1.27 22.34 -6.91
CA ARG A 340 -2.70 22.08 -6.76
C ARG A 340 -3.52 22.99 -7.64
N THR A 341 -4.56 22.42 -8.24
CA THR A 341 -5.57 23.22 -8.93
C THR A 341 -6.45 23.91 -7.90
N ARG A 342 -6.58 25.24 -8.03
CA ARG A 342 -7.42 26.12 -7.23
C ARG A 342 -8.32 26.91 -8.16
N ARG A 343 -9.40 27.48 -7.64
CA ARG A 343 -10.17 28.51 -8.35
C ARG A 343 -9.55 29.86 -8.02
N ASP A 344 -9.32 30.68 -9.04
CA ASP A 344 -8.95 32.08 -8.84
C ASP A 344 -10.17 32.92 -8.44
N GLU A 345 -9.96 34.21 -8.22
CA GLU A 345 -11.00 35.18 -7.85
C GLU A 345 -12.13 35.28 -8.90
N PHE A 346 -11.84 34.88 -10.14
CA PHE A 346 -12.78 34.84 -11.26
C PHE A 346 -13.39 33.44 -11.47
N GLY A 347 -13.16 32.50 -10.54
CA GLY A 347 -13.67 31.13 -10.59
C GLY A 347 -12.94 30.20 -11.57
N ARG A 348 -11.89 30.65 -12.25
CA ARG A 348 -11.13 29.86 -13.24
C ARG A 348 -10.18 28.90 -12.54
N LYS A 349 -10.00 27.71 -13.11
CA LYS A 349 -9.05 26.71 -12.60
C LYS A 349 -7.62 27.14 -12.91
N VAL A 350 -6.84 27.45 -11.88
CA VAL A 350 -5.42 27.80 -11.96
C VAL A 350 -4.59 26.82 -11.15
N GLN A 351 -3.38 26.51 -11.61
CA GLN A 351 -2.43 25.75 -10.80
C GLN A 351 -1.68 26.69 -9.84
N ARG A 352 -1.55 26.26 -8.59
CA ARG A 352 -0.80 26.96 -7.54
C ARG A 352 0.18 26.00 -6.89
N ALA A 353 1.37 26.49 -6.56
CA ALA A 353 2.34 25.74 -5.76
C ALA A 353 2.10 26.02 -4.28
N GLU A 354 1.93 24.97 -3.48
CA GLU A 354 1.76 25.05 -2.02
C GLU A 354 2.98 24.41 -1.36
N VAL A 355 3.68 25.17 -0.50
CA VAL A 355 4.91 24.75 0.18
C VAL A 355 4.70 24.55 1.67
N ARG A 356 5.55 23.72 2.26
CA ARG A 356 5.67 23.52 3.71
C ARG A 356 7.13 23.25 4.10
N PHE A 357 7.49 23.69 5.30
CA PHE A 357 8.83 23.57 5.90
C PHE A 357 8.74 23.00 7.33
N ASP A 358 7.68 22.26 7.62
CA ASP A 358 7.36 21.66 8.93
C ASP A 358 7.84 20.20 9.04
N ASP A 359 8.89 19.84 8.29
CA ASP A 359 9.53 18.51 8.32
C ASP A 359 8.57 17.34 7.97
N ILE A 360 7.54 17.60 7.16
CA ILE A 360 6.55 16.59 6.78
C ILE A 360 6.28 16.67 5.26
N ALA A 361 6.41 15.54 4.57
CA ALA A 361 5.94 15.34 3.20
C ALA A 361 4.42 15.16 3.16
N GLY A 362 3.78 15.59 2.08
CA GLY A 362 2.38 15.26 1.88
C GLY A 362 2.21 13.79 1.51
N CYS A 363 0.96 13.34 1.52
CA CYS A 363 0.63 11.99 1.09
C CYS A 363 1.07 11.79 -0.38
N LEU A 364 2.00 10.87 -0.62
CA LEU A 364 2.34 10.38 -1.96
C LEU A 364 1.08 9.85 -2.65
N ARG A 365 0.79 10.35 -3.85
CA ARG A 365 -0.40 9.98 -4.61
C ARG A 365 0.00 9.41 -5.95
N THR A 366 -0.74 8.43 -6.41
CA THR A 366 -0.69 7.93 -7.77
C THR A 366 -0.90 9.08 -8.75
N PRO A 367 0.03 9.34 -9.67
CA PRO A 367 -0.02 10.55 -10.48
C PRO A 367 -1.06 10.43 -11.61
N ALA A 368 -2.16 11.19 -11.52
CA ALA A 368 -3.02 11.49 -12.65
C ALA A 368 -2.56 12.80 -13.34
N GLY A 369 -1.30 12.83 -13.77
CA GLY A 369 -0.61 14.02 -14.32
C GLY A 369 0.41 14.67 -13.38
N GLY A 370 1.03 15.77 -13.83
CA GLY A 370 2.17 16.41 -13.16
C GLY A 370 1.85 17.15 -11.85
N SER A 371 0.58 17.42 -11.55
CA SER A 371 0.15 18.15 -10.34
C SER A 371 0.22 17.30 -9.06
N SER A 372 0.20 15.98 -9.19
CA SER A 372 0.14 15.07 -8.03
C SER A 372 1.52 14.65 -7.49
N ARG A 373 2.60 15.14 -8.11
CA ARG A 373 3.98 14.77 -7.76
C ARG A 373 4.53 15.69 -6.67
N GLN A 374 5.15 15.07 -5.66
CA GLN A 374 5.84 15.78 -4.58
C GLN A 374 7.12 16.41 -5.14
N LEU A 375 7.29 17.69 -4.85
CA LEU A 375 8.51 18.46 -5.10
C LEU A 375 9.26 18.65 -3.79
N ILE A 376 10.58 18.72 -3.87
CA ILE A 376 11.48 19.09 -2.79
C ILE A 376 12.07 20.47 -3.11
N LEU A 377 12.08 21.35 -2.12
CA LEU A 377 12.71 22.66 -2.18
C LEU A 377 13.90 22.67 -1.23
N PHE A 378 15.02 23.17 -1.73
CA PHE A 378 16.22 23.41 -0.97
C PHE A 378 16.44 24.91 -0.91
N VAL A 379 16.48 25.45 0.32
CA VAL A 379 16.70 26.87 0.58
C VAL A 379 18.01 27.00 1.34
N GLU A 380 18.98 27.67 0.72
CA GLU A 380 20.33 27.87 1.25
C GLU A 380 20.71 29.35 1.11
N GLY A 381 20.78 30.06 2.24
CA GLY A 381 20.86 31.52 2.22
C GLY A 381 19.67 32.11 1.46
N ARG A 382 19.95 32.78 0.33
CA ARG A 382 18.93 33.35 -0.56
C ARG A 382 18.64 32.49 -1.79
N LYS A 383 19.39 31.39 -1.99
CA LYS A 383 19.25 30.54 -3.17
C LYS A 383 18.19 29.48 -2.92
N VAL A 384 17.26 29.37 -3.86
CA VAL A 384 16.24 28.31 -3.87
C VAL A 384 16.51 27.38 -5.04
N ARG A 385 16.58 26.08 -4.77
CA ARG A 385 16.64 25.02 -5.78
C ARG A 385 15.44 24.11 -5.60
N SER A 386 14.98 23.51 -6.68
CA SER A 386 13.87 22.55 -6.61
C SER A 386 14.10 21.34 -7.50
N ARG A 387 13.47 20.24 -7.16
CA ARG A 387 13.37 19.02 -7.97
C ARG A 387 12.16 18.21 -7.56
N LEU A 388 11.83 17.18 -8.33
CA LEU A 388 10.93 16.13 -7.87
C LEU A 388 11.58 15.33 -6.73
N ILE A 389 10.76 14.72 -5.88
CA ILE A 389 11.23 13.68 -4.97
C ILE A 389 11.71 12.47 -5.80
N SER A 390 12.80 11.81 -5.42
CA SER A 390 13.36 10.64 -6.12
C SER A 390 12.57 9.36 -5.82
N SER A 391 12.71 8.31 -6.63
CA SER A 391 12.04 7.04 -6.35
C SER A 391 12.55 6.39 -5.05
N ARG A 392 13.83 6.55 -4.73
CA ARG A 392 14.39 6.04 -3.48
C ARG A 392 13.87 6.83 -2.28
N GLU A 393 13.76 8.14 -2.40
CA GLU A 393 13.17 9.00 -1.38
C GLU A 393 11.70 8.64 -1.10
N THR A 394 10.90 8.35 -2.14
CA THR A 394 9.53 7.88 -1.90
C THR A 394 9.49 6.53 -1.22
N ALA A 395 10.40 5.60 -1.55
CA ALA A 395 10.49 4.32 -0.86
C ALA A 395 10.87 4.48 0.62
N ARG A 396 11.83 5.35 0.95
CA ARG A 396 12.19 5.68 2.35
C ARG A 396 11.01 6.29 3.11
N LEU A 397 10.23 7.19 2.48
CA LEU A 397 9.00 7.73 3.09
C LEU A 397 7.94 6.65 3.36
N MET A 398 7.91 5.57 2.58
CA MET A 398 7.05 4.41 2.84
C MET A 398 7.64 3.43 3.87
N GLY A 399 8.85 3.71 4.38
CA GLY A 399 9.56 2.88 5.35
C GLY A 399 10.24 1.65 4.76
N LEU A 400 10.50 1.65 3.45
CA LEU A 400 11.23 0.57 2.78
C LEU A 400 12.75 0.75 2.93
N PRO A 401 13.51 -0.34 3.09
CA PRO A 401 14.96 -0.27 3.17
C PRO A 401 15.61 0.10 1.82
N ASP A 402 16.84 0.60 1.86
CA ASP A 402 17.57 1.05 0.67
C ASP A 402 17.89 -0.09 -0.31
N ASN A 403 17.96 -1.32 0.17
CA ASN A 403 18.14 -2.52 -0.66
C ASN A 403 16.85 -3.02 -1.32
N TYR A 404 15.69 -2.44 -0.98
CA TYR A 404 14.42 -2.80 -1.62
C TYR A 404 14.46 -2.42 -3.10
N ILE A 405 14.16 -3.37 -3.98
CA ILE A 405 14.22 -3.21 -5.42
C ILE A 405 12.99 -2.42 -5.90
N LEU A 406 13.21 -1.34 -6.64
CA LEU A 406 12.19 -0.50 -7.23
C LEU A 406 12.15 -0.68 -8.76
N PRO A 407 11.04 -0.32 -9.43
CA PRO A 407 11.04 -0.13 -10.88
C PRO A 407 12.13 0.84 -11.32
N GLU A 408 12.79 0.54 -12.45
CA GLU A 408 13.76 1.46 -13.07
C GLU A 408 13.09 2.74 -13.58
N ASN A 409 11.83 2.63 -14.03
CA ASN A 409 11.06 3.78 -14.48
C ASN A 409 10.53 4.59 -13.27
N TYR A 410 10.94 5.85 -13.19
CA TYR A 410 10.52 6.78 -12.14
C TYR A 410 8.99 6.81 -11.91
N ASN A 411 8.18 6.87 -12.98
CA ASN A 411 6.73 6.96 -12.82
C ASN A 411 6.13 5.68 -12.24
N GLU A 412 6.68 4.52 -12.61
CA GLU A 412 6.25 3.23 -12.07
C GLU A 412 6.65 3.10 -10.60
N ALA A 413 7.86 3.51 -10.22
CA ALA A 413 8.30 3.49 -8.84
C ALA A 413 7.50 4.47 -7.95
N TYR A 414 7.23 5.67 -8.46
CA TYR A 414 6.39 6.65 -7.78
C TYR A 414 4.94 6.17 -7.66
N HIS A 415 4.39 5.49 -8.67
CA HIS A 415 3.05 4.88 -8.61
C HIS A 415 3.00 3.74 -7.60
N LEU A 416 4.01 2.86 -7.58
CA LEU A 416 4.12 1.73 -6.66
C LEU A 416 4.17 2.20 -5.21
N THR A 417 5.04 3.17 -4.90
CA THR A 417 5.16 3.76 -3.56
C THR A 417 3.92 4.59 -3.18
N GLY A 418 3.32 5.29 -4.15
CA GLY A 418 2.09 6.05 -3.95
C GLY A 418 0.86 5.20 -3.60
N ASP A 419 0.80 3.95 -4.07
CA ASP A 419 -0.29 3.01 -3.81
C ASP A 419 -0.14 2.21 -2.51
N GLY A 420 1.09 1.96 -2.07
CA GLY A 420 1.37 1.05 -0.95
C GLY A 420 0.91 1.53 0.44
N VAL A 421 0.97 0.63 1.41
CA VAL A 421 0.81 0.94 2.83
C VAL A 421 2.17 1.28 3.45
N VAL A 422 2.22 2.15 4.46
CA VAL A 422 3.48 2.52 5.11
C VAL A 422 3.93 1.40 6.03
N VAL A 423 5.13 0.89 5.80
CA VAL A 423 5.69 -0.30 6.46
C VAL A 423 5.69 -0.18 7.99
N PRO A 424 6.18 0.93 8.59
CA PRO A 424 6.08 1.14 10.03
C PRO A 424 4.66 1.13 10.62
N VAL A 425 3.64 1.56 9.86
CA VAL A 425 2.24 1.53 10.33
C VAL A 425 1.75 0.08 10.43
N VAL A 426 2.12 -0.75 9.45
CA VAL A 426 1.82 -2.18 9.47
C VAL A 426 2.53 -2.87 10.62
N ARG A 427 3.82 -2.59 10.83
CA ARG A 427 4.61 -3.14 11.94
C ARG A 427 4.00 -2.78 13.29
N PHE A 428 3.65 -1.51 13.48
CA PHE A 428 2.99 -1.04 14.71
C PHE A 428 1.65 -1.75 14.93
N LEU A 429 0.78 -1.83 13.91
CA LEU A 429 -0.51 -2.53 14.03
C LEU A 429 -0.32 -4.02 14.35
N ALA A 430 0.70 -4.64 13.76
CA ALA A 430 1.02 -6.03 14.01
C ALA A 430 1.43 -6.23 15.49
N GLU A 431 2.41 -5.49 16.00
CA GLU A 431 2.90 -5.62 17.39
C GLU A 431 1.87 -5.23 18.43
N ALA A 432 1.15 -4.12 18.19
CA ALA A 432 0.25 -3.55 19.18
C ALA A 432 -1.11 -4.25 19.25
N LEU A 433 -1.50 -4.99 18.21
CA LEU A 433 -2.84 -5.58 18.12
C LEU A 433 -2.86 -6.99 17.54
N ILE A 434 -2.38 -7.21 16.32
CA ILE A 434 -2.61 -8.48 15.62
C ILE A 434 -1.84 -9.64 16.27
N GLU A 435 -0.55 -9.46 16.58
CA GLU A 435 0.27 -10.50 17.20
C GLU A 435 -0.22 -10.85 18.61
N PRO A 436 -0.53 -9.89 19.51
CA PRO A 436 -1.16 -10.20 20.79
C PRO A 436 -2.45 -11.01 20.67
N VAL A 437 -3.32 -10.70 19.70
CA VAL A 437 -4.57 -11.46 19.48
C VAL A 437 -4.26 -12.89 19.03
N VAL A 438 -3.36 -13.07 18.06
CA VAL A 438 -3.03 -14.40 17.53
C VAL A 438 -2.32 -15.26 18.56
N LEU A 439 -1.32 -14.71 19.26
CA LEU A 439 -0.58 -15.42 20.31
C LEU A 439 -1.51 -15.83 21.46
N HIS A 440 -2.42 -14.94 21.88
CA HIS A 440 -3.39 -15.26 22.92
C HIS A 440 -4.34 -16.40 22.53
N ALA A 441 -4.74 -16.44 21.25
CA ALA A 441 -5.58 -17.52 20.74
C ALA A 441 -4.86 -18.87 20.78
N VAL A 442 -3.58 -18.91 20.42
CA VAL A 442 -2.74 -20.12 20.49
C VAL A 442 -2.58 -20.60 21.92
N GLU A 443 -2.25 -19.70 22.86
CA GLU A 443 -2.12 -20.03 24.29
C GLU A 443 -3.40 -20.60 24.90
N ARG A 444 -4.57 -20.11 24.46
CA ARG A 444 -5.89 -20.55 24.93
C ARG A 444 -6.34 -21.86 24.29
N SER A 445 -5.85 -22.18 23.09
CA SER A 445 -6.20 -23.42 22.37
C SER A 445 -5.30 -24.59 22.77
N GLY A 446 -4.11 -24.30 23.33
CA GLY A 446 -3.18 -25.30 23.87
C GLY A 446 -3.41 -25.69 25.33
N LYS A 447 -4.42 -25.11 25.99
CA LYS A 447 -4.97 -25.53 27.29
C LYS A 447 -6.30 -26.23 27.07
#